data_AF-A0A0K2UJW4-F1
#
_entry.id   AF-A0A0K2UJW4-F1
#
_cell.length_a   1.000
_cell.length_b   1.000
_cell.length_c   1.000
_cell.angle_alpha   90.00
_cell.angle_beta   90.00
_cell.angle_gamma   90.00
#
_symmetry.space_group_name_H-M   'P 1'
#
loop_
_entity.id
_entity.type
_entity.pdbx_description
1 polymer ?
#
loop_
_entity_poly.entity_id
_entity_poly.type
_entity_poly.pdbx_seq_one_letter_code
_entity_poly.pdbx_strand_id
1 'polypeptide(L)'
;INLPPGSHFSLICTFLYVFSLLDCAVYFAGVMVRLMLTLTPCVCVLAAIAFSRIFELYLKEEDRNKDTDSEKNMRLYDKVGRMRKPKHEASQAEEGLGINIRSISFIAILTILMMFAIHCTWVTANAYSSPSIVLASYNPDGGRNIVDDFREAYYWLWHNTDIDATVMSWWDYGYQIAGLANRTTLVDNNTWNNSHIALVGKAMSSNESDAYKIMTELNVDYVLVIFGGVIGYAGDDINKFLWMVRIAEGEHPNDIRELDYFTERGEFRVDAEGAPTLLNCLMYKLSYYRFGELKLDYHSPPGYDRTRSAIIGNKNFKLTYLEEAYTSEHWLVRIYRVKKPHEFNRPKITYSNRKVKTPLS
;
A
#
# COMPACT_ATOMS: atom_id res chain seq x y z
N ILE A 1 -19.17 47.16 -6.26
CA ILE A 1 -19.57 46.52 -7.53
C ILE A 1 -20.97 45.96 -7.31
N ASN A 2 -21.99 46.67 -7.79
CA ASN A 2 -23.39 46.23 -7.73
C ASN A 2 -23.62 45.22 -8.86
N LEU A 3 -23.70 43.94 -8.51
CA LEU A 3 -24.13 42.88 -9.41
C LEU A 3 -25.65 42.66 -9.25
N PRO A 4 -26.37 42.25 -10.30
CA PRO A 4 -27.84 42.19 -10.32
C PRO A 4 -28.40 41.20 -9.28
N PRO A 5 -29.63 41.41 -8.76
CA PRO A 5 -30.20 40.59 -7.68
C PRO A 5 -30.31 39.08 -7.99
N GLY A 6 -30.31 38.67 -9.26
CA GLY A 6 -30.26 37.27 -9.68
C GLY A 6 -28.90 36.57 -9.46
N SER A 7 -27.79 37.29 -9.47
CA SER A 7 -26.46 36.69 -9.27
C SER A 7 -26.16 36.37 -7.81
N HIS A 8 -26.75 37.11 -6.86
CA HIS A 8 -26.62 36.83 -5.43
C HIS A 8 -27.34 35.54 -5.04
N PHE A 9 -28.52 35.28 -5.60
CA PHE A 9 -29.26 34.03 -5.37
C PHE A 9 -28.51 32.82 -5.96
N SER A 10 -27.96 32.97 -7.17
CA SER A 10 -27.13 31.94 -7.79
C SER A 10 -25.87 31.64 -6.97
N LEU A 11 -25.18 32.66 -6.45
CA LEU A 11 -23.99 32.46 -5.61
C LEU A 11 -24.31 31.74 -4.30
N ILE A 12 -25.43 32.09 -3.64
CA ILE A 12 -25.87 31.45 -2.40
C ILE A 12 -26.26 29.99 -2.65
N CYS A 13 -26.96 29.70 -3.75
CA CYS A 13 -27.27 28.32 -4.14
C CYS A 13 -26.01 27.51 -4.45
N THR A 14 -25.03 28.08 -5.16
CA THR A 14 -23.73 27.41 -5.40
C THR A 14 -22.98 27.16 -4.11
N PHE A 15 -23.00 28.11 -3.17
CA PHE A 15 -22.33 27.99 -1.87
C PHE A 15 -22.97 26.90 -0.99
N LEU A 16 -24.31 26.85 -0.95
CA LEU A 16 -25.05 25.79 -0.26
C LEU A 16 -24.81 24.41 -0.91
N TYR A 17 -24.70 24.36 -2.23
CA TYR A 17 -24.38 23.13 -2.95
C TYR A 17 -22.96 22.63 -2.62
N VAL A 18 -21.96 23.51 -2.61
CA VAL A 18 -20.58 23.17 -2.21
C VAL A 18 -20.51 22.72 -0.75
N PHE A 19 -21.27 23.34 0.15
CA PHE A 19 -21.35 22.91 1.55
C PHE A 19 -22.00 21.52 1.69
N SER A 20 -23.10 21.27 0.98
CA SER A 20 -23.74 19.94 0.99
C SER A 20 -22.81 18.86 0.41
N LEU A 21 -22.04 19.18 -0.63
CA LEU A 21 -21.04 18.27 -1.19
C LEU A 21 -19.88 18.02 -0.22
N LEU A 22 -19.48 19.03 0.56
CA LEU A 22 -18.48 18.85 1.60
C LEU A 22 -18.98 17.90 2.69
N ASP A 23 -20.21 18.10 3.19
CA ASP A 23 -20.78 17.25 4.23
C ASP A 23 -20.87 15.79 3.78
N CYS A 24 -21.31 15.57 2.52
CA CYS A 24 -21.28 14.24 1.91
C CYS A 24 -19.85 13.69 1.79
N ALA A 25 -18.89 14.48 1.30
CA ALA A 25 -17.51 14.03 1.13
C ALA A 25 -16.83 13.72 2.47
N VAL A 26 -17.09 14.50 3.52
CA VAL A 26 -16.59 14.27 4.88
C VAL A 26 -17.17 12.99 5.45
N TYR A 27 -18.49 12.76 5.27
CA TYR A 27 -19.13 11.51 5.68
C TYR A 27 -18.49 10.30 5.01
N PHE A 28 -18.37 10.32 3.68
CA PHE A 28 -17.78 9.21 2.92
C PHE A 28 -16.30 8.99 3.23
N ALA A 29 -15.51 10.06 3.41
CA ALA A 29 -14.11 9.96 3.82
C ALA A 29 -13.95 9.44 5.25
N GLY A 30 -14.92 9.72 6.14
CA GLY A 30 -14.96 9.19 7.50
C GLY A 30 -15.24 7.69 7.56
N VAL A 31 -16.00 7.15 6.58
CA VAL A 31 -16.29 5.71 6.49
C VAL A 31 -15.18 4.94 5.78
N MET A 32 -14.56 5.52 4.74
CA MET A 32 -13.59 4.82 3.89
C MET A 32 -12.37 5.69 3.59
N VAL A 33 -11.18 5.23 4.00
CA VAL A 33 -9.91 5.94 3.79
C VAL A 33 -9.65 6.27 2.31
N ARG A 34 -10.02 5.37 1.39
CA ARG A 34 -9.83 5.58 -0.05
C ARG A 34 -10.61 6.78 -0.60
N LEU A 35 -11.73 7.13 0.03
CA LEU A 35 -12.57 8.28 -0.35
C LEU A 35 -12.04 9.61 0.21
N MET A 36 -10.95 9.60 0.98
CA MET A 36 -10.24 10.82 1.38
C MET A 36 -9.72 11.61 0.15
N LEU A 37 -9.40 10.91 -0.95
CA LEU A 37 -8.98 11.54 -2.20
C LEU A 37 -10.08 12.45 -2.77
N THR A 38 -11.36 12.06 -2.64
CA THR A 38 -12.49 12.87 -3.12
C THR A 38 -12.83 14.05 -2.21
N LEU A 39 -12.41 14.01 -0.95
CA LEU A 39 -12.56 15.11 0.01
C LEU A 39 -11.55 16.25 -0.24
N THR A 40 -10.35 15.90 -0.69
CA THR A 40 -9.22 16.85 -0.79
C THR A 40 -9.54 18.11 -1.62
N PRO A 41 -10.14 18.02 -2.83
CA PRO A 41 -10.47 19.21 -3.62
C PRO A 41 -11.45 20.16 -2.93
N CYS A 42 -12.48 19.63 -2.25
CA CYS A 42 -13.47 20.43 -1.52
C CYS A 42 -12.82 21.21 -0.38
N VAL A 43 -11.92 20.56 0.38
CA VAL A 43 -11.17 21.19 1.46
C VAL A 43 -10.24 22.29 0.94
N CYS A 44 -9.55 22.06 -0.19
CA CYS A 44 -8.69 23.07 -0.80
C CYS A 44 -9.48 24.31 -1.23
N VAL A 45 -10.66 24.15 -1.86
CA VAL A 45 -11.50 25.28 -2.30
C VAL A 45 -12.00 26.09 -1.10
N LEU A 46 -12.51 25.43 -0.06
CA LEU A 46 -13.00 26.13 1.14
C LEU A 46 -11.89 26.81 1.93
N ALA A 47 -10.74 26.15 2.08
CA ALA A 47 -9.57 26.75 2.69
C ALA A 47 -9.10 27.98 1.89
N ALA A 48 -9.06 27.89 0.55
CA ALA A 48 -8.70 29.02 -0.30
C ALA A 48 -9.68 30.20 -0.17
N ILE A 49 -10.99 29.94 -0.12
CA ILE A 49 -12.01 30.98 0.12
C ILE A 49 -11.82 31.61 1.50
N ALA A 50 -11.59 30.81 2.54
CA ALA A 50 -11.36 31.30 3.90
C ALA A 50 -10.10 32.18 3.97
N PHE A 51 -8.96 31.71 3.45
CA PHE A 51 -7.73 32.49 3.42
C PHE A 51 -7.88 33.75 2.55
N SER A 52 -8.56 33.69 1.41
CA SER A 52 -8.82 34.85 0.56
C SER A 52 -9.64 35.92 1.29
N ARG A 53 -10.68 35.53 2.04
CA ARG A 53 -11.48 36.48 2.84
C ARG A 53 -10.67 37.10 3.96
N ILE A 54 -9.83 36.31 4.62
CA ILE A 54 -8.91 36.80 5.64
C ILE A 54 -7.93 37.81 5.01
N PHE A 55 -7.32 37.50 3.86
CA PHE A 55 -6.44 38.43 3.16
C PHE A 55 -7.16 39.71 2.71
N GLU A 56 -8.39 39.64 2.20
CA GLU A 56 -9.19 40.83 1.85
C GLU A 56 -9.43 41.75 3.06
N LEU A 57 -9.71 41.19 4.24
CA LEU A 57 -9.94 41.97 5.46
C LEU A 57 -8.65 42.63 5.96
N TYR A 58 -7.52 41.93 5.88
CA TYR A 58 -6.23 42.40 6.40
C TYR A 58 -5.32 43.07 5.35
N LEU A 59 -5.68 43.19 4.07
CA LEU A 59 -4.87 43.93 3.06
C LEU A 59 -5.51 45.24 2.54
N LYS A 60 -6.82 45.45 2.73
CA LYS A 60 -7.60 46.46 1.97
C LYS A 60 -7.61 47.90 2.52
N GLU A 61 -6.55 48.38 3.17
CA GLU A 61 -6.47 49.81 3.58
C GLU A 61 -5.31 50.62 2.99
N GLU A 62 -4.45 50.04 2.16
CA GLU A 62 -3.47 50.87 1.44
C GLU A 62 -4.14 51.83 0.43
N ASP A 63 -5.37 51.54 0.00
CA ASP A 63 -6.12 52.42 -0.91
C ASP A 63 -6.87 53.55 -0.20
N ARG A 64 -7.10 53.49 1.13
CA ARG A 64 -7.79 54.58 1.86
C ARG A 64 -6.91 55.81 2.13
N ASN A 65 -5.59 55.67 1.99
CA ASN A 65 -4.65 56.79 2.13
C ASN A 65 -4.44 57.61 0.85
N LYS A 66 -4.96 57.16 -0.31
CA LYS A 66 -4.86 57.93 -1.56
C LYS A 66 -5.98 58.94 -1.75
N ASP A 67 -7.17 58.70 -1.17
CA ASP A 67 -8.32 59.61 -1.28
C ASP A 67 -8.27 60.79 -0.28
N THR A 68 -7.44 60.69 0.77
CA THR A 68 -7.30 61.77 1.76
C THR A 68 -6.35 62.89 1.32
N ASP A 69 -5.41 62.64 0.40
CA ASP A 69 -4.49 63.67 -0.11
C ASP A 69 -5.13 64.58 -1.18
N SER A 70 -6.12 64.09 -1.92
CA SER A 70 -6.89 64.87 -2.89
C SER A 70 -7.88 65.84 -2.22
N GLU A 71 -8.54 65.44 -1.12
CA GLU A 71 -9.39 66.35 -0.33
C GLU A 71 -8.59 67.41 0.48
N LYS A 72 -7.37 67.08 0.92
CA LYS A 72 -6.53 68.00 1.70
C LYS A 72 -6.06 69.21 0.89
N ASN A 73 -5.76 69.00 -0.40
CA ASN A 73 -5.36 70.08 -1.31
C ASN A 73 -6.51 71.05 -1.63
N MET A 74 -7.75 70.56 -1.70
CA MET A 74 -8.92 71.43 -1.93
C MET A 74 -9.25 72.31 -0.72
N ARG A 75 -9.02 71.84 0.51
CA ARG A 75 -9.28 72.60 1.74
C ARG A 75 -8.19 73.62 2.12
N LEU A 76 -7.04 73.59 1.44
CA LEU A 76 -5.93 74.53 1.70
C LEU A 76 -6.19 75.92 1.09
N TYR A 77 -6.93 76.00 -0.02
CA TYR A 77 -7.29 77.27 -0.67
C TYR A 77 -8.41 78.03 0.06
N ASP A 78 -9.25 77.34 0.82
CA ASP A 78 -10.48 77.91 1.42
C ASP A 78 -10.29 78.51 2.84
N LYS A 79 -9.05 78.57 3.34
CA LYS A 79 -8.75 78.89 4.75
C LYS A 79 -7.90 80.14 4.97
N VAL A 80 -8.09 81.20 4.18
CA VAL A 80 -7.41 82.50 4.38
C VAL A 80 -8.20 83.48 5.28
N GLY A 81 -9.31 83.10 5.91
CA GLY A 81 -10.04 84.05 6.75
C GLY A 81 -11.06 83.47 7.70
N ARG A 82 -10.63 82.87 8.82
CA ARG A 82 -11.36 82.86 10.10
C ARG A 82 -10.53 82.24 11.22
N MET A 83 -10.49 82.96 12.36
CA MET A 83 -9.70 82.64 13.55
C MET A 83 -10.03 81.28 14.17
N ARG A 84 -8.96 80.63 14.66
CA ARG A 84 -8.87 79.29 15.22
C ARG A 84 -9.42 79.25 16.66
N LYS A 85 -10.34 78.32 16.96
CA LYS A 85 -10.57 77.82 18.33
C LYS A 85 -9.95 76.43 18.45
N PRO A 86 -9.24 76.09 19.55
CA PRO A 86 -8.59 74.80 19.69
C PRO A 86 -9.65 73.73 20.00
N LYS A 87 -9.71 72.67 19.19
CA LYS A 87 -10.42 71.44 19.54
C LYS A 87 -9.39 70.44 20.07
N HIS A 88 -9.71 69.98 21.27
CA HIS A 88 -9.18 68.87 22.05
C HIS A 88 -8.42 67.80 21.24
N GLU A 89 -7.18 67.53 21.67
CA GLU A 89 -6.45 66.30 21.43
C GLU A 89 -7.24 65.13 22.03
N ALA A 90 -7.74 64.23 21.18
CA ALA A 90 -8.21 62.89 21.53
C ALA A 90 -8.51 62.13 20.23
N SER A 91 -7.48 61.65 19.51
CA SER A 91 -7.60 60.62 18.44
C SER A 91 -6.28 60.42 17.68
N GLN A 92 -5.18 60.08 18.35
CA GLN A 92 -3.97 59.58 17.66
C GLN A 92 -3.30 58.36 18.32
N ALA A 93 -3.90 57.78 19.37
CA ALA A 93 -3.31 56.63 20.08
C ALA A 93 -3.86 55.25 19.66
N GLU A 94 -5.03 55.17 18.98
CA GLU A 94 -5.63 53.87 18.61
C GLU A 94 -5.23 53.34 17.22
N GLU A 95 -4.80 54.18 16.27
CA GLU A 95 -4.45 53.73 14.91
C GLU A 95 -3.11 52.96 14.86
N GLY A 96 -2.16 53.26 15.75
CA GLY A 96 -0.85 52.58 15.78
C GLY A 96 -0.92 51.12 16.27
N LEU A 97 -1.86 50.79 17.14
CA LEU A 97 -2.05 49.43 17.65
C LEU A 97 -2.67 48.51 16.57
N GLY A 98 -3.61 49.05 15.77
CA GLY A 98 -4.26 48.32 14.68
C GLY A 98 -3.30 47.93 13.55
N ILE A 99 -2.34 48.80 13.21
CA ILE A 99 -1.30 48.52 12.20
C ILE A 99 -0.37 47.39 12.65
N ASN A 100 0.02 47.38 13.94
CA ASN A 100 0.86 46.32 14.51
C ASN A 100 0.12 44.97 14.56
N ILE A 101 -1.14 44.96 14.99
CA ILE A 101 -1.96 43.73 15.06
C ILE A 101 -2.15 43.15 13.65
N ARG A 102 -2.44 43.98 12.66
CA ARG A 102 -2.60 43.57 11.26
C ARG A 102 -1.33 43.00 10.66
N SER A 103 -0.18 43.63 10.91
CA SER A 103 1.14 43.13 10.47
C SER A 103 1.45 41.77 11.10
N ILE A 104 1.18 41.62 12.40
CA ILE A 104 1.35 40.34 13.12
C ILE A 104 0.42 39.26 12.55
N SER A 105 -0.87 39.56 12.29
CA SER A 105 -1.81 38.62 11.69
C SER A 105 -1.38 38.18 10.29
N PHE A 106 -0.87 39.10 9.47
CA PHE A 106 -0.34 38.77 8.14
C PHE A 106 0.87 37.84 8.22
N ILE A 107 1.84 38.14 9.09
CA ILE A 107 3.02 37.30 9.31
C ILE A 107 2.60 35.91 9.83
N ALA A 108 1.62 35.83 10.73
CA ALA A 108 1.10 34.57 11.24
C ALA A 108 0.50 33.69 10.13
N ILE A 109 -0.34 34.27 9.26
CA ILE A 109 -0.94 33.54 8.13
C ILE A 109 0.14 33.08 7.15
N LEU A 110 1.12 33.95 6.83
CA LEU A 110 2.23 33.61 5.97
C LEU A 110 3.07 32.45 6.56
N THR A 111 3.29 32.46 7.88
CA THR A 111 3.99 31.39 8.59
C THR A 111 3.23 30.06 8.50
N ILE A 112 1.90 30.08 8.64
CA ILE A 112 1.06 28.88 8.48
C ILE A 112 1.17 28.33 7.05
N LEU A 113 1.14 29.19 6.03
CA LEU A 113 1.28 28.76 4.63
C LEU A 113 2.68 28.18 4.35
N MET A 114 3.73 28.76 4.93
CA MET A 114 5.09 28.21 4.85
C MET A 114 5.20 26.85 5.56
N MET A 115 4.64 26.72 6.77
CA MET A 115 4.58 25.46 7.49
C MET A 115 3.81 24.39 6.72
N PHE A 116 2.71 24.76 6.05
CA PHE A 116 1.96 23.85 5.18
C PHE A 116 2.83 23.34 4.02
N ALA A 117 3.57 24.21 3.33
CA ALA A 117 4.45 23.81 2.23
C ALA A 117 5.57 22.86 2.69
N ILE A 118 6.19 23.15 3.84
CA ILE A 118 7.22 22.28 4.45
C ILE A 118 6.61 20.93 4.83
N HIS A 119 5.45 20.94 5.48
CA HIS A 119 4.74 19.73 5.86
C HIS A 119 4.39 18.86 4.66
N CYS A 120 3.78 19.42 3.61
CA CYS A 120 3.46 18.69 2.38
C CYS A 120 4.71 18.08 1.75
N THR A 121 5.79 18.84 1.64
CA THR A 121 7.05 18.35 1.06
C THR A 121 7.62 17.19 1.87
N TRP A 122 7.64 17.32 3.20
CA TRP A 122 8.14 16.28 4.10
C TRP A 122 7.28 15.00 4.07
N VAL A 123 5.96 15.14 4.09
CA VAL A 123 5.02 14.01 4.03
C VAL A 123 5.14 13.30 2.68
N THR A 124 5.17 14.04 1.57
CA THR A 124 5.32 13.45 0.24
C THR A 124 6.64 12.68 0.12
N ALA A 125 7.74 13.25 0.60
CA ALA A 125 9.08 12.64 0.50
C ALA A 125 9.29 11.41 1.40
N ASN A 126 8.63 11.34 2.56
CA ASN A 126 8.88 10.26 3.53
C ASN A 126 7.78 9.19 3.56
N ALA A 127 6.52 9.55 3.29
CA ALA A 127 5.40 8.62 3.42
C ALA A 127 4.90 8.09 2.06
N TYR A 128 4.73 8.98 1.07
CA TYR A 128 4.09 8.60 -0.20
C TYR A 128 5.07 8.18 -1.29
N SER A 129 6.31 8.68 -1.29
CA SER A 129 7.32 8.31 -2.29
C SER A 129 8.11 7.04 -1.92
N SER A 130 7.42 5.91 -1.82
CA SER A 130 8.03 4.59 -1.58
C SER A 130 7.57 3.58 -2.65
N PRO A 131 8.47 3.08 -3.53
CA PRO A 131 8.09 2.08 -4.53
C PRO A 131 7.79 0.74 -3.87
N SER A 132 6.71 0.06 -4.29
CA SER A 132 6.34 -1.25 -3.75
C SER A 132 7.03 -2.44 -4.43
N ILE A 133 7.63 -2.22 -5.61
CA ILE A 133 8.32 -3.27 -6.39
C ILE A 133 9.80 -3.44 -6.00
N VAL A 134 10.43 -2.35 -5.57
CA VAL A 134 11.82 -2.36 -5.08
C VAL A 134 11.77 -2.00 -3.60
N LEU A 135 12.18 -2.92 -2.74
CA LEU A 135 12.18 -2.69 -1.30
C LEU A 135 13.48 -2.02 -0.88
N ALA A 136 13.37 -0.95 -0.10
CA ALA A 136 14.53 -0.33 0.54
C ALA A 136 14.61 -0.80 2.00
N SER A 137 15.72 -1.46 2.34
CA SER A 137 16.07 -1.78 3.72
C SER A 137 17.18 -0.84 4.17
N TYR A 138 17.13 -0.43 5.44
CA TYR A 138 18.17 0.42 6.04
C TYR A 138 18.93 -0.41 7.06
N ASN A 139 20.23 -0.56 6.83
CA ASN A 139 21.11 -1.22 7.79
C ASN A 139 21.24 -0.36 9.06
N PRO A 140 21.59 -0.95 10.22
CA PRO A 140 21.87 -0.20 11.44
C PRO A 140 22.90 0.92 11.27
N ASP A 141 23.83 0.75 10.32
CA ASP A 141 24.88 1.72 9.98
C ASP A 141 24.38 2.89 9.10
N GLY A 142 23.07 2.96 8.81
CA GLY A 142 22.47 3.98 7.94
C GLY A 142 22.64 3.73 6.44
N GLY A 143 23.33 2.65 6.06
CA GLY A 143 23.46 2.22 4.67
C GLY A 143 22.11 1.77 4.10
N ARG A 144 21.73 2.32 2.94
CA ARG A 144 20.52 1.90 2.21
C ARG A 144 20.85 0.67 1.35
N ASN A 145 20.28 -0.46 1.68
CA ASN A 145 20.29 -1.65 0.83
C ASN A 145 19.00 -1.71 -0.01
N ILE A 146 19.15 -2.04 -1.28
CA ILE A 146 18.03 -2.11 -2.23
C ILE A 146 17.81 -3.58 -2.53
N VAL A 147 16.66 -4.11 -2.12
CA VAL A 147 16.23 -5.49 -2.35
C VAL A 147 15.30 -5.49 -3.57
N ASP A 148 15.73 -6.20 -4.61
CA ASP A 148 15.08 -6.22 -5.92
C ASP A 148 14.64 -7.62 -6.39
N ASP A 149 14.37 -8.48 -5.42
CA ASP A 149 13.99 -9.87 -5.64
C ASP A 149 12.74 -10.06 -6.51
N PHE A 150 11.80 -9.10 -6.47
CA PHE A 150 10.60 -9.16 -7.30
C PHE A 150 10.92 -9.11 -8.79
N ARG A 151 11.69 -8.10 -9.22
CA ARG A 151 12.05 -7.94 -10.63
C ARG A 151 12.95 -9.08 -11.08
N GLU A 152 13.89 -9.48 -10.23
CA GLU A 152 14.75 -10.64 -10.47
C GLU A 152 13.94 -11.91 -10.76
N ALA A 153 13.00 -12.27 -9.87
CA ALA A 153 12.19 -13.49 -10.02
C ALA A 153 11.23 -13.41 -11.21
N TYR A 154 10.59 -12.26 -11.45
CA TYR A 154 9.74 -12.08 -12.63
C TYR A 154 10.54 -12.13 -13.94
N TYR A 155 11.76 -11.59 -13.95
CA TYR A 155 12.63 -11.64 -15.12
C TYR A 155 13.14 -13.06 -15.40
N TRP A 156 13.46 -13.84 -14.35
CA TRP A 156 13.75 -15.26 -14.45
C TRP A 156 12.58 -16.02 -15.08
N LEU A 157 11.37 -15.76 -14.60
CA LEU A 157 10.14 -16.38 -15.11
C LEU A 157 9.93 -16.04 -16.58
N TRP A 158 10.22 -14.80 -16.99
CA TRP A 158 10.11 -14.37 -18.39
C TRP A 158 11.12 -15.05 -19.33
N HIS A 159 12.37 -15.25 -18.90
CA HIS A 159 13.43 -15.76 -19.80
C HIS A 159 13.57 -17.28 -19.79
N ASN A 160 13.21 -17.94 -18.69
CA ASN A 160 13.53 -19.35 -18.44
C ASN A 160 12.33 -20.30 -18.48
N THR A 161 11.13 -19.79 -18.75
CA THR A 161 9.92 -20.63 -18.88
C THR A 161 9.30 -20.52 -20.26
N ASP A 162 8.48 -21.50 -20.64
CA ASP A 162 7.74 -21.48 -21.90
C ASP A 162 6.76 -20.29 -21.95
N ILE A 163 6.47 -19.79 -23.16
CA ILE A 163 5.65 -18.58 -23.37
C ILE A 163 4.20 -18.80 -22.91
N ASP A 164 3.70 -20.02 -23.06
CA ASP A 164 2.37 -20.48 -22.66
C ASP A 164 2.32 -21.02 -21.23
N ALA A 165 3.43 -20.96 -20.47
CA ALA A 165 3.46 -21.44 -19.11
C ALA A 165 2.48 -20.68 -18.22
N THR A 166 1.70 -21.44 -17.46
CA THR A 166 0.67 -20.89 -16.57
C THR A 166 1.16 -20.85 -15.13
N VAL A 167 1.06 -19.67 -14.51
CA VAL A 167 1.59 -19.37 -13.17
C VAL A 167 0.45 -19.15 -12.19
N MET A 168 0.42 -19.96 -11.14
CA MET A 168 -0.49 -19.82 -10.01
C MET A 168 0.15 -18.97 -8.91
N SER A 169 -0.52 -17.89 -8.52
CA SER A 169 -0.14 -17.00 -7.43
C SER A 169 -1.39 -16.51 -6.70
N TRP A 170 -1.21 -15.81 -5.58
CA TRP A 170 -2.30 -15.03 -5.00
C TRP A 170 -2.71 -13.87 -5.94
N TRP A 171 -3.97 -13.43 -5.84
CA TRP A 171 -4.58 -12.47 -6.77
C TRP A 171 -3.93 -11.07 -6.74
N ASP A 172 -3.35 -10.68 -5.58
CA ASP A 172 -2.62 -9.41 -5.42
C ASP A 172 -1.56 -9.20 -6.52
N TYR A 173 -0.88 -10.29 -6.92
CA TYR A 173 0.30 -10.24 -7.80
C TYR A 173 -0.04 -10.47 -9.27
N GLY A 174 -1.29 -10.76 -9.62
CA GLY A 174 -1.67 -11.17 -10.98
C GLY A 174 -1.25 -10.15 -12.05
N TYR A 175 -1.53 -8.86 -11.83
CA TYR A 175 -1.09 -7.80 -12.75
C TYR A 175 0.43 -7.62 -12.81
N GLN A 176 1.15 -7.85 -11.70
CA GLN A 176 2.61 -7.74 -11.68
C GLN A 176 3.25 -8.86 -12.50
N ILE A 177 2.76 -10.09 -12.36
CA ILE A 177 3.24 -11.24 -13.13
C ILE A 177 2.91 -11.06 -14.62
N ALA A 178 1.67 -10.70 -14.95
CA ALA A 178 1.28 -10.48 -16.34
C ALA A 178 2.07 -9.33 -17.00
N GLY A 179 2.33 -8.25 -16.27
CA GLY A 179 3.05 -7.08 -16.79
C GLY A 179 4.57 -7.25 -16.86
N LEU A 180 5.21 -7.82 -15.83
CA LEU A 180 6.68 -7.91 -15.74
C LEU A 180 7.22 -9.25 -16.22
N ALA A 181 6.57 -10.37 -15.87
CA ALA A 181 7.01 -11.70 -16.28
C ALA A 181 6.44 -12.12 -17.65
N ASN A 182 5.41 -11.41 -18.14
CA ASN A 182 4.73 -11.71 -19.41
C ASN A 182 4.32 -13.19 -19.49
N ARG A 183 3.60 -13.67 -18.47
CA ARG A 183 3.07 -15.04 -18.37
C ARG A 183 1.60 -15.06 -18.02
N THR A 184 0.93 -16.16 -18.38
CA THR A 184 -0.48 -16.38 -18.08
C THR A 184 -0.67 -16.61 -16.58
N THR A 185 -1.55 -15.84 -15.95
CA THR A 185 -1.93 -15.99 -14.53
C THR A 185 -3.36 -16.51 -14.41
N LEU A 186 -3.63 -17.37 -13.42
CA LEU A 186 -4.99 -17.89 -13.20
C LEU A 186 -5.93 -16.85 -12.59
N VAL A 187 -5.44 -16.10 -11.60
CA VAL A 187 -6.22 -15.12 -10.85
C VAL A 187 -5.58 -13.75 -10.95
N ASP A 188 -6.41 -12.71 -10.98
CA ASP A 188 -6.00 -11.32 -11.14
C ASP A 188 -6.59 -10.42 -10.05
N ASN A 189 -6.11 -9.18 -10.02
CA ASN A 189 -6.49 -8.19 -9.02
C ASN A 189 -7.83 -7.49 -9.36
N ASN A 190 -8.54 -7.92 -10.42
CA ASN A 190 -9.89 -7.43 -10.73
C ASN A 190 -10.97 -8.17 -9.92
N THR A 191 -10.67 -9.39 -9.46
CA THR A 191 -11.51 -10.17 -8.54
C THR A 191 -12.98 -10.30 -8.97
N TRP A 192 -13.23 -10.47 -10.27
CA TRP A 192 -14.59 -10.56 -10.80
C TRP A 192 -15.23 -11.96 -10.64
N ASN A 193 -14.41 -13.01 -10.49
CA ASN A 193 -14.84 -14.39 -10.31
C ASN A 193 -14.33 -14.94 -8.97
N ASN A 194 -15.16 -14.84 -7.94
CA ASN A 194 -14.81 -15.25 -6.57
C ASN A 194 -14.58 -16.76 -6.45
N SER A 195 -15.37 -17.59 -7.13
CA SER A 195 -15.22 -19.05 -7.06
C SER A 195 -13.87 -19.52 -7.62
N HIS A 196 -13.32 -18.82 -8.63
CA HIS A 196 -11.98 -19.13 -9.13
C HIS A 196 -10.88 -18.76 -8.12
N ILE A 197 -11.03 -17.64 -7.41
CA ILE A 197 -10.13 -17.24 -6.33
C ILE A 197 -10.22 -18.23 -5.17
N ALA A 198 -11.42 -18.68 -4.82
CA ALA A 198 -11.63 -19.68 -3.79
C ALA A 198 -10.98 -21.02 -4.14
N LEU A 199 -10.95 -21.41 -5.41
CA LEU A 199 -10.25 -22.62 -5.86
C LEU A 199 -8.73 -22.50 -5.70
N VAL A 200 -8.14 -21.34 -6.03
CA VAL A 200 -6.72 -21.06 -5.77
C VAL A 200 -6.43 -21.01 -4.27
N GLY A 201 -7.28 -20.34 -3.48
CA GLY A 201 -7.20 -20.31 -2.02
C GLY A 201 -7.25 -21.71 -1.42
N LYS A 202 -8.14 -22.57 -1.93
CA LYS A 202 -8.27 -23.97 -1.54
C LYS A 202 -7.03 -24.78 -1.89
N ALA A 203 -6.46 -24.59 -3.08
CA ALA A 203 -5.20 -25.25 -3.44
C ALA A 203 -4.06 -24.84 -2.49
N MET A 204 -3.94 -23.55 -2.16
CA MET A 204 -2.87 -23.04 -1.29
C MET A 204 -3.01 -23.49 0.17
N SER A 205 -4.23 -23.67 0.68
CA SER A 205 -4.49 -24.05 2.07
C SER A 205 -4.69 -25.55 2.31
N SER A 206 -4.86 -26.36 1.26
CA SER A 206 -4.99 -27.81 1.36
C SER A 206 -3.64 -28.52 1.56
N ASN A 207 -3.68 -29.83 1.81
CA ASN A 207 -2.49 -30.68 1.77
C ASN A 207 -1.92 -30.76 0.33
N GLU A 208 -0.67 -31.21 0.21
CA GLU A 208 0.03 -31.28 -1.07
C GLU A 208 -0.65 -32.18 -2.12
N SER A 209 -1.29 -33.28 -1.70
CA SER A 209 -1.93 -34.24 -2.59
C SER A 209 -3.23 -33.71 -3.19
N ASP A 210 -4.05 -33.06 -2.38
CA ASP A 210 -5.33 -32.50 -2.82
C ASP A 210 -5.11 -31.20 -3.60
N ALA A 211 -4.15 -30.38 -3.17
CA ALA A 211 -3.72 -29.22 -3.95
C ALA A 211 -3.17 -29.62 -5.32
N TYR A 212 -2.43 -30.74 -5.42
CA TYR A 212 -1.92 -31.24 -6.69
C TYR A 212 -3.03 -31.62 -7.68
N LYS A 213 -4.14 -32.20 -7.21
CA LYS A 213 -5.30 -32.49 -8.06
C LYS A 213 -5.85 -31.21 -8.66
N ILE A 214 -6.06 -30.19 -7.84
CA ILE A 214 -6.57 -28.88 -8.27
C ILE A 214 -5.61 -28.21 -9.26
N MET A 215 -4.30 -28.20 -8.95
CA MET A 215 -3.29 -27.64 -9.86
C MET A 215 -3.23 -28.37 -11.21
N THR A 216 -3.45 -29.68 -11.21
CA THR A 216 -3.49 -30.47 -12.45
C THR A 216 -4.75 -30.20 -13.26
N GLU A 217 -5.92 -30.08 -12.61
CA GLU A 217 -7.20 -29.74 -13.24
C GLU A 217 -7.15 -28.35 -13.89
N LEU A 218 -6.47 -27.40 -13.25
CA LEU A 218 -6.27 -26.04 -13.76
C LEU A 218 -5.08 -25.88 -14.71
N ASN A 219 -4.40 -26.98 -15.05
CA ASN A 219 -3.20 -27.01 -15.90
C ASN A 219 -2.11 -26.00 -15.48
N VAL A 220 -1.80 -25.94 -14.19
CA VAL A 220 -0.74 -25.09 -13.63
C VAL A 220 0.64 -25.68 -13.96
N ASP A 221 1.58 -24.84 -14.36
CA ASP A 221 2.99 -25.20 -14.58
C ASP A 221 3.89 -24.75 -13.43
N TYR A 222 3.69 -23.51 -12.99
CA TYR A 222 4.49 -22.89 -11.94
C TYR A 222 3.61 -22.33 -10.82
N VAL A 223 4.12 -22.40 -9.60
CA VAL A 223 3.51 -21.79 -8.40
C VAL A 223 4.48 -20.76 -7.86
N LEU A 224 4.00 -19.52 -7.70
CA LEU A 224 4.77 -18.43 -7.13
C LEU A 224 4.23 -18.10 -5.75
N VAL A 225 5.12 -18.09 -4.75
CA VAL A 225 4.82 -17.69 -3.38
C VAL A 225 5.81 -16.65 -2.89
N ILE A 226 5.32 -15.70 -2.09
CA ILE A 226 6.14 -14.67 -1.45
C ILE A 226 6.43 -15.08 -0.01
N PHE A 227 7.72 -15.14 0.32
CA PHE A 227 8.21 -15.53 1.63
C PHE A 227 9.09 -14.42 2.24
N GLY A 228 8.60 -13.76 3.28
CA GLY A 228 9.29 -12.62 3.89
C GLY A 228 10.22 -12.98 5.05
N GLY A 229 10.35 -14.26 5.42
CA GLY A 229 10.91 -14.66 6.71
C GLY A 229 12.41 -14.42 6.90
N VAL A 230 13.19 -14.30 5.81
CA VAL A 230 14.63 -13.99 5.86
C VAL A 230 14.88 -12.51 6.17
N ILE A 231 14.17 -11.61 5.49
CA ILE A 231 14.41 -10.16 5.59
C ILE A 231 13.46 -9.46 6.56
N GLY A 232 12.40 -10.10 7.02
CA GLY A 232 11.38 -9.48 7.86
C GLY A 232 10.30 -8.74 7.07
N TYR A 233 9.98 -9.17 5.84
CA TYR A 233 8.94 -8.54 5.03
C TYR A 233 7.54 -8.98 5.51
N ALA A 234 6.79 -8.05 6.12
CA ALA A 234 5.47 -8.34 6.67
C ALA A 234 4.38 -8.63 5.62
N GLY A 235 4.58 -8.22 4.36
CA GLY A 235 3.62 -8.40 3.28
C GLY A 235 3.66 -9.77 2.61
N ASP A 236 4.17 -10.80 3.29
CA ASP A 236 4.32 -12.15 2.77
C ASP A 236 3.00 -12.94 2.71
N ASP A 237 3.00 -14.06 1.99
CA ASP A 237 1.77 -14.84 1.78
C ASP A 237 1.31 -15.59 3.03
N ILE A 238 2.21 -15.82 3.99
CA ILE A 238 1.85 -16.46 5.27
C ILE A 238 1.03 -15.50 6.15
N ASN A 239 1.27 -14.19 6.15
CA ASN A 239 0.41 -13.23 6.86
C ASN A 239 -0.96 -13.04 6.19
N LYS A 240 -1.03 -13.23 4.87
CA LYS A 240 -2.29 -13.20 4.12
C LYS A 240 -3.01 -14.54 4.11
N PHE A 241 -2.38 -15.61 4.58
CA PHE A 241 -2.87 -16.98 4.48
C PHE A 241 -4.28 -17.16 5.02
N LEU A 242 -4.61 -16.52 6.14
CA LEU A 242 -5.94 -16.65 6.74
C LEU A 242 -7.05 -16.08 5.86
N TRP A 243 -6.75 -15.07 5.03
CA TRP A 243 -7.70 -14.59 4.01
C TRP A 243 -7.92 -15.63 2.91
N MET A 244 -6.88 -16.38 2.52
CA MET A 244 -7.00 -17.48 1.56
C MET A 244 -7.92 -18.57 2.11
N VAL A 245 -7.77 -18.91 3.38
CA VAL A 245 -8.61 -19.88 4.09
C VAL A 245 -10.07 -19.42 4.15
N ARG A 246 -10.33 -18.18 4.56
CA ARG A 246 -11.69 -17.63 4.65
C ARG A 246 -12.42 -17.59 3.32
N ILE A 247 -11.73 -17.19 2.25
CA ILE A 247 -12.33 -17.15 0.90
C ILE A 247 -12.61 -18.58 0.42
N ALA A 248 -11.72 -19.53 0.69
CA ALA A 248 -11.92 -20.94 0.34
C ALA A 248 -13.05 -21.59 1.15
N GLU A 249 -13.15 -21.32 2.45
CA GLU A 249 -14.22 -21.82 3.32
C GLU A 249 -15.60 -21.29 2.91
N GLY A 250 -15.68 -20.04 2.42
CA GLY A 250 -16.93 -19.44 1.95
C GLY A 250 -17.59 -20.22 0.80
N GLU A 251 -16.80 -20.77 -0.12
CA GLU A 251 -17.30 -21.55 -1.26
C GLU A 251 -17.23 -23.07 -1.04
N HIS A 252 -16.27 -23.54 -0.24
CA HIS A 252 -16.00 -24.96 0.03
C HIS A 252 -15.94 -25.30 1.54
N PRO A 253 -17.05 -25.14 2.28
CA PRO A 253 -17.05 -25.27 3.75
C PRO A 253 -16.82 -26.71 4.25
N ASN A 254 -17.04 -27.71 3.40
CA ASN A 254 -16.84 -29.12 3.77
C ASN A 254 -15.37 -29.54 3.72
N ASP A 255 -14.54 -28.82 2.96
CA ASP A 255 -13.15 -29.20 2.70
C ASP A 255 -12.16 -28.41 3.58
N ILE A 256 -12.46 -27.14 3.82
CA ILE A 256 -11.60 -26.20 4.56
C ILE A 256 -12.42 -25.52 5.63
N ARG A 257 -11.87 -25.48 6.85
CA ARG A 257 -12.45 -24.75 7.99
C ARG A 257 -11.38 -23.90 8.65
N GLU A 258 -11.67 -22.63 8.89
CA GLU A 258 -10.72 -21.69 9.49
C GLU A 258 -10.18 -22.19 10.85
N LEU A 259 -11.06 -22.79 11.67
CA LEU A 259 -10.71 -23.30 13.00
C LEU A 259 -9.61 -24.37 12.98
N ASP A 260 -9.49 -25.15 11.91
CA ASP A 260 -8.52 -26.25 11.82
C ASP A 260 -7.06 -25.76 11.69
N TYR A 261 -6.85 -24.46 11.42
CA TYR A 261 -5.53 -23.82 11.32
C TYR A 261 -5.09 -23.11 12.61
N PHE A 262 -5.96 -23.03 13.61
CA PHE A 262 -5.66 -22.48 14.92
C PHE A 262 -5.25 -23.58 15.91
N THR A 263 -4.47 -23.21 16.91
CA THR A 263 -4.23 -24.10 18.06
C THR A 263 -5.50 -24.25 18.90
N GLU A 264 -5.52 -25.21 19.83
CA GLU A 264 -6.64 -25.37 20.78
C GLU A 264 -6.93 -24.10 21.60
N ARG A 265 -5.95 -23.20 21.71
CA ARG A 265 -6.07 -21.90 22.39
C ARG A 265 -6.58 -20.77 21.47
N GLY A 266 -6.78 -21.04 20.19
CA GLY A 266 -7.18 -20.03 19.20
C GLY A 266 -6.02 -19.17 18.68
N GLU A 267 -4.77 -19.60 18.85
CA GLU A 267 -3.59 -18.84 18.40
C GLU A 267 -3.14 -19.32 17.00
N PHE A 268 -2.75 -18.39 16.12
CA PHE A 268 -2.15 -18.72 14.82
C PHE A 268 -0.62 -18.74 14.96
N ARG A 269 -0.02 -19.94 14.98
CA ARG A 269 1.41 -20.15 15.25
C ARG A 269 2.06 -21.03 14.19
N VAL A 270 3.28 -20.66 13.79
CA VAL A 270 4.09 -21.37 12.77
C VAL A 270 5.19 -22.25 13.38
N ASP A 271 5.30 -22.22 14.71
CA ASP A 271 6.24 -23.00 15.49
C ASP A 271 5.76 -24.44 15.72
N ALA A 272 6.47 -25.19 16.56
CA ALA A 272 6.15 -26.58 16.86
C ALA A 272 4.80 -26.77 17.57
N GLU A 273 4.25 -25.71 18.17
CA GLU A 273 2.93 -25.71 18.81
C GLU A 273 1.81 -25.33 17.83
N GLY A 274 2.16 -24.98 16.59
CA GLY A 274 1.22 -24.69 15.51
C GLY A 274 0.31 -25.87 15.17
N ALA A 275 -0.87 -25.56 14.60
CA ALA A 275 -1.83 -26.58 14.21
C ALA A 275 -1.21 -27.58 13.20
N PRO A 276 -1.44 -28.90 13.37
CA PRO A 276 -0.88 -29.90 12.45
C PRO A 276 -1.39 -29.72 11.02
N THR A 277 -2.60 -29.18 10.84
CA THR A 277 -3.17 -28.81 9.54
C THR A 277 -2.35 -27.72 8.86
N LEU A 278 -1.95 -26.68 9.61
CA LEU A 278 -1.12 -25.59 9.12
C LEU A 278 0.29 -26.08 8.76
N LEU A 279 0.92 -26.86 9.63
CA LEU A 279 2.29 -27.38 9.41
C LEU A 279 2.39 -28.34 8.20
N ASN A 280 1.25 -28.88 7.74
CA ASN A 280 1.17 -29.78 6.60
C ASN A 280 0.51 -29.16 5.35
N CYS A 281 0.05 -27.91 5.41
CA CYS A 281 -0.57 -27.26 4.27
C CYS A 281 0.45 -26.94 3.18
N LEU A 282 -0.03 -26.80 1.93
CA LEU A 282 0.82 -26.51 0.79
C LEU A 282 1.57 -25.19 0.99
N MET A 283 0.88 -24.11 1.40
CA MET A 283 1.51 -22.80 1.59
C MET A 283 2.67 -22.83 2.60
N TYR A 284 2.52 -23.53 3.73
CA TYR A 284 3.58 -23.70 4.72
C TYR A 284 4.77 -24.45 4.10
N LYS A 285 4.50 -25.55 3.39
CA LYS A 285 5.55 -26.33 2.74
C LYS A 285 6.30 -25.54 1.68
N LEU A 286 5.59 -24.78 0.83
CA LEU A 286 6.21 -23.96 -0.21
C LEU A 286 6.99 -22.77 0.37
N SER A 287 6.52 -22.16 1.44
CA SER A 287 7.23 -21.01 2.03
C SER A 287 8.49 -21.44 2.79
N TYR A 288 8.40 -22.53 3.57
CA TYR A 288 9.49 -22.98 4.45
C TYR A 288 10.38 -24.09 3.90
N TYR A 289 10.25 -24.46 2.62
CA TYR A 289 11.07 -25.52 2.02
C TYR A 289 12.57 -25.20 2.20
N ARG A 290 13.32 -26.12 2.84
CA ARG A 290 14.75 -25.98 3.20
C ARG A 290 15.11 -24.80 4.12
N PHE A 291 14.11 -24.08 4.65
CA PHE A 291 14.35 -22.98 5.58
C PHE A 291 14.83 -23.44 6.95
N GLY A 292 14.50 -24.68 7.36
CA GLY A 292 14.94 -25.26 8.64
C GLY A 292 16.45 -25.43 8.79
N GLU A 293 17.18 -25.47 7.67
CA GLU A 293 18.65 -25.57 7.63
C GLU A 293 19.33 -24.20 7.59
N LEU A 294 18.58 -23.14 7.28
CA LEU A 294 19.11 -21.78 7.13
C LEU A 294 19.36 -21.16 8.51
N LYS A 295 20.58 -20.70 8.73
CA LYS A 295 20.98 -19.94 9.92
C LYS A 295 21.25 -18.49 9.52
N LEU A 296 20.35 -17.59 9.90
CA LEU A 296 20.38 -16.17 9.53
C LEU A 296 21.43 -15.38 10.32
N ASP A 297 21.43 -15.54 11.65
CA ASP A 297 22.37 -14.86 12.54
C ASP A 297 23.21 -15.88 13.29
N TYR A 298 24.42 -15.47 13.70
CA TYR A 298 25.28 -16.33 14.52
C TYR A 298 24.60 -16.77 15.83
N HIS A 299 23.80 -15.88 16.43
CA HIS A 299 23.09 -16.09 17.70
C HIS A 299 21.70 -16.73 17.53
N SER A 300 21.10 -16.62 16.35
CA SER A 300 19.75 -17.15 16.10
C SER A 300 19.82 -18.64 15.79
N PRO A 301 18.86 -19.46 16.31
CA PRO A 301 18.76 -20.87 15.96
C PRO A 301 18.42 -21.05 14.47
N PRO A 302 18.74 -22.21 13.86
CA PRO A 302 18.40 -22.48 12.47
C PRO A 302 16.88 -22.60 12.28
N GLY A 303 16.38 -22.03 11.18
CA GLY A 303 14.96 -21.95 10.86
C GLY A 303 14.18 -20.92 11.69
N TYR A 304 14.81 -19.79 12.01
CA TYR A 304 14.17 -18.67 12.70
C TYR A 304 13.52 -17.71 11.70
N ASP A 305 12.20 -17.52 11.78
CA ASP A 305 11.46 -16.55 10.95
C ASP A 305 11.49 -15.16 11.61
N ARG A 306 12.10 -14.18 10.95
CA ARG A 306 12.20 -12.79 11.45
C ARG A 306 10.87 -12.05 11.47
N THR A 307 9.94 -12.37 10.57
CA THR A 307 8.63 -11.68 10.52
C THR A 307 7.75 -12.06 11.70
N ARG A 308 7.79 -13.33 12.10
CA ARG A 308 6.95 -13.90 13.17
C ARG A 308 7.69 -14.09 14.49
N SER A 309 9.00 -13.81 14.49
CA SER A 309 9.88 -13.96 15.65
C SER A 309 9.80 -15.35 16.29
N ALA A 310 9.64 -16.40 15.47
CA ALA A 310 9.40 -17.77 15.91
C ALA A 310 10.30 -18.77 15.17
N ILE A 311 10.63 -19.88 15.85
CA ILE A 311 11.34 -21.01 15.22
C ILE A 311 10.30 -21.88 14.54
N ILE A 312 10.52 -22.22 13.28
CA ILE A 312 9.58 -23.07 12.54
C ILE A 312 9.38 -24.44 13.22
N GLY A 313 8.14 -24.92 13.24
CA GLY A 313 7.80 -26.22 13.82
C GLY A 313 8.33 -27.39 13.01
N ASN A 314 8.02 -27.42 11.71
CA ASN A 314 8.43 -28.52 10.84
C ASN A 314 9.65 -28.14 9.99
N LYS A 315 10.83 -28.60 10.40
CA LYS A 315 12.11 -28.25 9.77
C LYS A 315 12.44 -29.08 8.53
N ASN A 316 12.02 -30.35 8.53
CA ASN A 316 12.50 -31.34 7.56
C ASN A 316 11.32 -32.01 6.86
N PHE A 317 10.96 -31.49 5.70
CA PHE A 317 9.98 -32.12 4.82
C PHE A 317 10.46 -32.08 3.36
N LYS A 318 9.91 -32.98 2.54
CA LYS A 318 10.21 -33.07 1.11
C LYS A 318 8.94 -32.82 0.32
N LEU A 319 9.08 -32.09 -0.78
CA LEU A 319 8.02 -31.92 -1.77
C LEU A 319 8.01 -33.14 -2.70
N THR A 320 6.84 -33.74 -2.84
CA THR A 320 6.60 -34.91 -3.69
C THR A 320 6.18 -34.46 -5.08
N TYR A 321 5.16 -33.60 -5.14
CA TYR A 321 4.52 -33.18 -6.39
C TYR A 321 5.11 -31.91 -7.00
N LEU A 322 5.80 -31.12 -6.19
CA LEU A 322 6.46 -29.90 -6.63
C LEU A 322 7.98 -30.03 -6.53
N GLU A 323 8.68 -29.22 -7.31
CA GLU A 323 10.12 -29.01 -7.19
C GLU A 323 10.46 -27.53 -7.21
N GLU A 324 11.49 -27.15 -6.45
CA GLU A 324 11.99 -25.78 -6.41
C GLU A 324 12.66 -25.46 -7.74
N ALA A 325 12.11 -24.49 -8.47
CA ALA A 325 12.63 -24.05 -9.77
C ALA A 325 13.51 -22.81 -9.63
N TYR A 326 13.10 -21.86 -8.79
CA TYR A 326 13.84 -20.64 -8.50
C TYR A 326 13.54 -20.12 -7.09
N THR A 327 14.55 -19.56 -6.43
CA THR A 327 14.41 -18.80 -5.20
C THR A 327 15.33 -17.58 -5.33
N SER A 328 14.79 -16.38 -5.07
CA SER A 328 15.52 -15.11 -5.19
C SER A 328 16.65 -14.97 -4.17
N GLU A 329 17.54 -14.00 -4.36
CA GLU A 329 18.72 -13.77 -3.51
C GLU A 329 18.39 -13.74 -2.01
N HIS A 330 17.37 -12.97 -1.61
CA HIS A 330 16.95 -12.83 -0.22
C HIS A 330 15.78 -13.74 0.16
N TRP A 331 15.48 -14.73 -0.67
CA TRP A 331 14.38 -15.69 -0.53
C TRP A 331 13.00 -15.03 -0.45
N LEU A 332 12.85 -13.81 -0.96
CA LEU A 332 11.59 -13.08 -0.97
C LEU A 332 10.56 -13.72 -1.90
N VAL A 333 10.98 -14.17 -3.08
CA VAL A 333 10.12 -14.79 -4.08
C VAL A 333 10.61 -16.20 -4.36
N ARG A 334 9.69 -17.16 -4.27
CA ARG A 334 9.97 -18.57 -4.54
C ARG A 334 9.05 -19.10 -5.62
N ILE A 335 9.63 -19.75 -6.61
CA ILE A 335 8.94 -20.31 -7.76
C ILE A 335 9.16 -21.81 -7.78
N TYR A 336 8.05 -22.55 -7.80
CA TYR A 336 8.01 -24.00 -7.80
C TYR A 336 7.44 -24.50 -9.13
N ARG A 337 8.04 -25.54 -9.70
CA ARG A 337 7.47 -26.25 -10.86
C ARG A 337 6.57 -27.38 -10.37
N VAL A 338 5.38 -27.46 -10.94
CA VAL A 338 4.45 -28.57 -10.71
C VAL A 338 4.88 -29.73 -11.62
N LYS A 339 5.23 -30.88 -11.02
CA LYS A 339 5.58 -32.08 -11.80
C LYS A 339 4.35 -32.59 -12.51
N LYS A 340 4.49 -32.99 -13.77
CA LYS A 340 3.34 -33.46 -14.55
C LYS A 340 3.05 -34.94 -14.27
N PRO A 341 1.79 -35.41 -14.42
CA PRO A 341 1.40 -36.79 -14.13
C PRO A 341 2.26 -37.86 -14.82
N HIS A 342 2.73 -37.58 -16.04
CA HIS A 342 3.57 -38.50 -16.81
C HIS A 342 4.99 -38.67 -16.24
N GLU A 343 5.47 -37.73 -15.41
CA GLU A 343 6.79 -37.79 -14.77
C GLU A 343 6.82 -38.81 -13.62
N PHE A 344 5.69 -39.03 -12.95
CA PHE A 344 5.56 -40.02 -11.88
C PHE A 344 5.55 -41.46 -12.39
N ASN A 345 5.18 -41.66 -13.65
CA ASN A 345 5.04 -42.99 -14.26
C ASN A 345 6.40 -43.60 -14.71
N ARG A 346 7.51 -42.89 -14.53
CA ARG A 346 8.86 -43.44 -14.73
C ARG A 346 9.43 -43.90 -13.39
N PRO A 347 9.50 -45.21 -13.09
CA PRO A 347 10.21 -45.67 -11.90
C PRO A 347 11.66 -45.21 -11.97
N LYS A 348 12.15 -44.56 -10.90
CA LYS A 348 13.59 -44.30 -10.72
C LYS A 348 14.30 -45.66 -10.65
N ILE A 349 14.83 -46.12 -11.78
CA ILE A 349 15.67 -47.32 -11.81
C ILE A 349 16.94 -46.98 -11.02
N THR A 350 17.11 -47.63 -9.87
CA THR A 350 18.34 -47.58 -9.06
C THR A 350 19.54 -47.92 -9.93
N TYR A 351 20.70 -47.29 -9.67
CA TYR A 351 21.89 -47.45 -10.51
C TYR A 351 22.27 -48.93 -10.74
N SER A 352 22.09 -49.76 -9.71
CA SER A 352 22.27 -51.20 -9.73
C SER A 352 21.37 -51.96 -10.71
N ASN A 353 20.22 -51.41 -11.08
CA ASN A 353 19.23 -52.04 -11.96
C ASN A 353 19.28 -51.49 -13.41
N ARG A 354 20.21 -50.58 -13.73
CA ARG A 354 20.36 -50.04 -15.08
C ARG A 354 21.11 -51.04 -15.97
N LYS A 355 20.38 -51.74 -16.85
CA LYS A 355 21.00 -52.53 -17.93
C LYS A 355 21.31 -51.62 -19.11
N VAL A 356 22.59 -51.34 -19.34
CA VAL A 356 23.05 -50.70 -20.59
C VAL A 356 22.91 -51.73 -21.70
N LYS A 357 22.08 -51.43 -22.72
CA LYS A 357 22.08 -52.22 -23.95
C LYS A 357 23.40 -51.96 -24.67
N THR A 358 24.31 -52.93 -24.62
CA THR A 358 25.46 -52.95 -25.52
C THR A 358 24.95 -53.01 -26.96
N PRO A 359 25.48 -52.20 -27.89
CA PRO A 359 25.15 -52.33 -29.29
C PRO A 359 25.59 -53.72 -29.76
N LEU A 360 24.66 -54.47 -30.37
CA LEU A 360 24.97 -55.71 -31.07
C LEU A 360 25.91 -55.37 -32.22
N SER A 361 27.09 -55.99 -32.20
CA SER A 361 28.15 -55.92 -33.21
C SER A 361 27.69 -56.39 -34.58
#